data_AF-A0AAW7QU93-F1
#
_entry.id   AF-A0AAW7QU93-F1
#
_cell.length_a   1.000
_cell.length_b   1.000
_cell.length_c   1.000
_cell.angle_alpha   90.00
_cell.angle_beta   90.00
_cell.angle_gamma   90.00
#
_symmetry.space_group_name_H-M   'P 1'
#
loop_
_entity.id
_entity.type
_entity.pdbx_description
1 polymer ?
#
loop_
_entity_poly.entity_id
_entity_poly.type
_entity_poly.pdbx_seq_one_letter_code
_entity_poly.pdbx_strand_id
1 'polypeptide(L)'
;MATRSRSQHPSTSTTAFSAIPADEAGARRQLPFLMWYDDNPKVPINRKIAAAIEAYKSRFPGVQPTLVLVNEAELTTVEGVTVRAMPTVSRNTYWVGQK
;
A
#
# COMPACT_ATOMS: atom_id res chain seq x y z
N MET A 1 -6.41 20.76 70.43
CA MET A 1 -6.70 19.54 69.66
C MET A 1 -7.71 19.87 68.57
N ALA A 2 -7.46 19.39 67.35
CA ALA A 2 -8.34 19.31 66.17
C ALA A 2 -8.99 20.62 65.63
N THR A 3 -8.54 21.10 64.47
CA THR A 3 -9.40 21.35 63.29
C THR A 3 -8.57 21.43 62.00
N ARG A 4 -9.11 20.74 60.99
CA ARG A 4 -8.63 20.55 59.61
C ARG A 4 -8.67 21.85 58.80
N SER A 5 -7.85 21.97 57.76
CA SER A 5 -8.36 21.93 56.38
C SER A 5 -7.27 22.26 55.36
N ARG A 6 -7.02 21.27 54.50
CA ARG A 6 -6.20 21.30 53.30
C ARG A 6 -7.06 21.80 52.15
N SER A 7 -6.64 22.90 51.52
CA SER A 7 -7.20 23.43 50.27
C SER A 7 -6.10 24.25 49.58
N GLN A 8 -5.85 24.26 48.27
CA GLN A 8 -6.26 23.49 47.10
C GLN A 8 -5.30 24.04 46.03
N HIS A 9 -4.51 23.18 45.36
CA HIS A 9 -3.72 23.62 44.19
C HIS A 9 -4.66 23.78 42.99
N PRO A 10 -4.42 24.73 42.07
CA PRO A 10 -5.17 24.81 40.82
C PRO A 10 -4.92 23.55 39.98
N SER A 11 -6.00 22.87 39.63
CA SER A 11 -6.05 21.69 38.79
C SER A 11 -5.44 21.98 37.40
N THR A 12 -4.37 21.27 37.08
CA THR A 12 -3.95 21.02 35.70
C THR A 12 -5.08 20.31 34.97
N SER A 13 -5.82 21.02 34.12
CA SER A 13 -6.74 20.39 33.16
C SER A 13 -5.92 19.90 31.97
N THR A 14 -5.23 18.77 32.16
CA THR A 14 -4.74 17.95 31.04
C THR A 14 -5.93 17.15 30.52
N THR A 15 -6.74 17.77 29.66
CA THR A 15 -7.80 17.08 28.94
C THR A 15 -7.25 16.53 27.63
N ALA A 16 -6.88 15.25 27.72
CA ALA A 16 -6.98 14.20 26.69
C ALA A 16 -6.98 14.66 25.22
N PHE A 17 -5.78 14.70 24.62
CA PHE A 17 -5.67 14.23 23.25
C PHE A 17 -5.58 12.71 23.29
N SER A 18 -6.53 12.07 22.61
CA SER A 18 -6.73 10.64 22.49
C SER A 18 -5.42 9.86 22.51
N ALA A 19 -5.34 8.93 23.45
CA ALA A 19 -4.38 7.84 23.39
C ALA A 19 -4.57 7.14 22.03
N ILE A 20 -3.68 7.42 21.09
CA ILE A 20 -3.49 6.52 19.95
C ILE A 20 -2.93 5.24 20.56
N PRO A 21 -3.64 4.09 20.49
CA PRO A 21 -3.05 2.85 20.94
C PRO A 21 -1.76 2.63 20.14
N ALA A 22 -0.67 2.49 20.88
CA ALA A 22 0.64 2.14 20.39
C ALA A 22 0.67 0.66 19.99
N ASP A 23 -0.09 0.30 18.95
CA ASP A 23 -0.14 -1.01 18.29
C ASP A 23 -1.02 -0.79 17.03
N GLU A 24 -0.52 -0.34 15.89
CA GLU A 24 0.35 -1.10 15.01
C GLU A 24 1.26 -0.13 14.24
N ALA A 25 2.48 0.03 14.74
CA ALA A 25 3.62 0.29 13.88
C ALA A 25 3.92 -0.99 13.06
N GLY A 26 2.94 -1.46 12.29
CA GLY A 26 3.21 -2.24 11.10
C GLY A 26 3.99 -1.30 10.22
N ALA A 27 5.32 -1.41 10.29
CA ALA A 27 6.24 -0.64 9.47
C ALA A 27 5.59 -0.41 8.11
N ARG A 28 5.65 0.82 7.61
CA ARG A 28 5.54 1.05 6.16
C ARG A 28 6.70 0.31 5.50
N ARG A 29 6.67 -1.03 5.54
CA ARG A 29 7.41 -1.92 4.67
C ARG A 29 6.85 -1.49 3.33
N GLN A 30 7.55 -0.57 2.68
CA GLN A 30 7.30 -0.30 1.27
C GLN A 30 7.43 -1.66 0.62
N LEU A 31 6.28 -2.27 0.33
CA LEU A 31 6.28 -3.58 -0.25
C LEU A 31 6.92 -3.40 -1.62
N PRO A 32 7.97 -4.20 -1.91
CA PRO A 32 8.78 -4.00 -3.09
C PRO A 32 7.88 -4.07 -4.31
N PHE A 33 8.17 -3.21 -5.28
CA PHE A 33 7.59 -3.35 -6.60
C PHE A 33 8.34 -4.46 -7.35
N LEU A 34 7.58 -5.27 -8.10
CA LEU A 34 8.14 -6.23 -9.05
C LEU A 34 8.00 -5.65 -10.45
N MET A 35 9.12 -5.54 -11.17
CA MET A 35 9.09 -5.33 -12.60
C MET A 35 8.94 -6.67 -13.31
N TRP A 36 7.91 -6.79 -14.15
CA TRP A 36 7.71 -7.90 -15.06
C TRP A 36 7.80 -7.41 -16.51
N TYR A 37 8.43 -8.18 -17.38
CA TYR A 37 8.56 -7.86 -18.80
C TYR A 37 7.99 -9.01 -19.64
N ASP A 38 7.09 -8.68 -20.57
CA ASP A 38 6.52 -9.63 -21.51
C ASP A 38 6.28 -8.97 -22.88
N ASP A 39 7.17 -9.24 -23.82
CA ASP A 39 7.10 -8.72 -25.20
C ASP A 39 6.20 -9.55 -26.12
N ASN A 40 5.62 -10.66 -25.67
CA ASN A 40 4.93 -11.57 -26.57
C ASN A 40 3.67 -10.91 -27.18
N PRO A 41 3.64 -10.62 -28.50
CA PRO A 41 2.51 -9.89 -29.10
C PRO A 41 1.26 -10.76 -29.22
N LYS A 42 1.40 -12.09 -29.06
CA LYS A 42 0.27 -13.04 -29.12
C LYS A 42 -0.54 -13.06 -27.82
N VAL A 43 0.01 -12.53 -26.73
CA VAL A 43 -0.65 -12.54 -25.42
C VAL A 43 -1.37 -11.21 -25.24
N PRO A 44 -2.69 -11.21 -24.95
CA PRO A 44 -3.40 -9.97 -24.68
C PRO A 44 -2.93 -9.34 -23.38
N ILE A 45 -2.96 -8.00 -23.29
CA ILE A 45 -2.44 -7.23 -22.14
C ILE A 45 -3.05 -7.69 -20.82
N ASN A 46 -4.36 -7.98 -20.77
CA ASN A 46 -5.02 -8.50 -19.56
C ASN A 46 -4.37 -9.78 -19.02
N ARG A 47 -3.92 -10.67 -19.91
CA ARG A 47 -3.21 -11.90 -19.53
C ARG A 47 -1.78 -11.61 -19.07
N LYS A 48 -1.11 -10.62 -19.66
CA LYS A 48 0.23 -10.18 -19.23
C LYS A 48 0.20 -9.59 -17.82
N ILE A 49 -0.80 -8.76 -17.52
CA ILE A 49 -0.99 -8.20 -16.18
C ILE A 49 -1.31 -9.31 -15.17
N ALA A 50 -2.18 -10.26 -15.52
CA ALA A 50 -2.45 -11.42 -14.67
C ALA A 50 -1.17 -12.22 -14.37
N ALA A 51 -0.36 -12.51 -15.40
CA ALA A 51 0.92 -13.20 -15.24
C ALA A 51 1.90 -12.40 -14.36
N ALA A 52 1.97 -11.08 -14.53
CA ALA A 52 2.78 -10.21 -13.68
C ALA A 52 2.33 -10.24 -12.20
N ILE A 53 1.02 -10.27 -11.96
CA ILE A 53 0.44 -10.41 -10.61
C ILE A 53 0.77 -11.78 -10.01
N GLU A 54 0.66 -12.86 -10.79
CA GLU A 54 1.02 -14.20 -10.34
C GLU A 54 2.51 -14.29 -10.01
N ALA A 55 3.38 -13.71 -10.86
CA ALA A 55 4.80 -13.61 -10.60
C ALA A 55 5.11 -12.82 -9.32
N TYR A 56 4.38 -11.72 -9.07
CA TYR A 56 4.48 -10.95 -7.83
C TYR A 56 4.13 -11.81 -6.61
N LYS A 57 2.98 -12.50 -6.64
CA LYS A 57 2.53 -13.36 -5.54
C LYS A 57 3.49 -14.53 -5.29
N SER A 58 4.05 -15.09 -6.36
CA SER A 58 5.06 -16.16 -6.26
C SER A 58 6.36 -15.67 -5.62
N ARG A 59 6.73 -14.41 -5.83
CA ARG A 59 7.93 -13.80 -5.23
C ARG A 59 7.70 -13.32 -3.80
N PHE A 60 6.50 -12.83 -3.52
CA PHE A 60 6.09 -12.26 -2.23
C PHE A 60 4.88 -13.02 -1.68
N PRO A 61 5.08 -14.24 -1.13
CA PRO A 61 3.99 -15.02 -0.56
C PRO A 61 3.32 -14.26 0.60
N GLY A 62 1.99 -14.24 0.61
CA GLY A 62 1.19 -13.52 1.61
C GLY A 62 0.93 -12.04 1.29
N VAL A 63 1.47 -11.52 0.17
CA VAL A 63 1.27 -10.13 -0.25
C VAL A 63 0.34 -10.07 -1.46
N GLN A 64 -0.79 -9.38 -1.30
CA GLN A 64 -1.76 -9.17 -2.38
C GLN A 64 -1.44 -7.85 -3.11
N PRO A 65 -1.09 -7.86 -4.41
CA PRO A 65 -0.87 -6.62 -5.12
C PRO A 65 -2.19 -5.86 -5.30
N THR A 66 -2.13 -4.53 -5.14
CA THR A 66 -3.28 -3.61 -5.29
C THR A 66 -3.06 -2.57 -6.38
N LEU A 67 -1.82 -2.46 -6.89
CA LEU A 67 -1.41 -1.49 -7.89
C LEU A 67 -0.59 -2.17 -9.00
N VAL A 68 -0.91 -1.84 -10.26
CA VAL A 68 -0.09 -2.18 -11.43
C VAL A 68 0.15 -0.91 -12.23
N LEU A 69 1.42 -0.58 -12.47
CA LEU A 69 1.80 0.51 -13.36
C LEU A 69 2.13 -0.06 -14.73
N VAL A 70 1.56 0.55 -15.76
CA VAL A 70 1.71 0.11 -17.16
C VAL A 70 2.01 1.32 -18.04
N ASN A 71 2.51 1.06 -19.25
CA ASN A 71 2.59 2.09 -20.26
C ASN A 71 1.18 2.59 -20.64
N GLU A 72 1.06 3.87 -21.00
CA GLU A 72 -0.21 4.50 -21.40
C GLU A 72 -0.91 3.78 -22.57
N ALA A 73 -0.15 3.24 -23.53
CA ALA A 73 -0.70 2.49 -24.65
C ALA A 73 -1.26 1.11 -24.27
N GLU A 74 -0.95 0.65 -23.06
CA GLU A 74 -1.34 -0.67 -22.53
C GLU A 74 -2.26 -0.55 -21.31
N LEU A 75 -2.83 0.64 -21.10
CA LEU A 75 -3.79 0.86 -20.03
C LEU A 75 -5.04 0.01 -20.25
N THR A 76 -5.33 -0.86 -19.29
CA THR A 76 -6.52 -1.71 -19.27
C THR A 76 -7.07 -1.81 -17.86
N THR A 77 -8.38 -2.03 -17.74
CA THR A 77 -9.04 -2.22 -16.46
C THR A 77 -8.99 -3.70 -16.07
N VAL A 78 -8.53 -3.99 -14.86
CA VAL A 78 -8.51 -5.33 -14.28
C VAL A 78 -9.28 -5.30 -12.97
N GLU A 79 -10.23 -6.21 -12.79
CA GLU A 79 -11.03 -6.27 -11.56
C GLU A 79 -10.16 -6.60 -10.34
N GLY A 80 -10.36 -5.87 -9.24
CA GLY A 80 -9.67 -6.10 -7.97
C GLY A 80 -8.27 -5.49 -7.87
N VAL A 81 -7.75 -4.82 -8.90
CA VAL A 81 -6.42 -4.17 -8.87
C VAL A 81 -6.48 -2.81 -9.56
N THR A 82 -5.85 -1.81 -8.96
CA THR A 82 -5.74 -0.48 -9.59
C THR A 82 -4.68 -0.54 -10.68
N VAL A 83 -5.09 -0.41 -11.93
CA VAL A 83 -4.14 -0.26 -13.06
C VAL A 83 -3.97 1.23 -13.35
N ARG A 84 -2.73 1.70 -13.34
CA ARG A 84 -2.39 3.12 -13.57
C ARG A 84 -1.40 3.24 -14.72
N ALA A 85 -1.73 4.08 -15.68
CA ALA A 85 -0.80 4.43 -16.74
C ALA A 85 0.29 5.38 -16.24
N MET A 86 1.53 5.12 -16.64
CA MET A 86 2.70 5.94 -16.35
C MET A 86 3.54 6.14 -17.63
N PRO A 87 3.82 7.39 -18.05
CA PRO A 87 4.61 7.65 -19.26
C PRO A 87 6.06 7.20 -19.12
N THR A 88 6.57 7.05 -17.89
CA THR A 88 7.92 6.58 -17.59
C THR A 88 8.06 5.06 -17.68
N VAL A 89 6.96 4.31 -17.78
CA VAL A 89 6.97 2.86 -17.91
C VAL A 89 7.07 2.52 -19.39
N SER A 90 8.14 1.80 -19.77
CA SER A 90 8.31 1.29 -21.13
C SER A 90 7.18 0.33 -21.51
N ARG A 91 6.91 0.21 -22.82
CA ARG A 91 5.99 -0.81 -23.32
C ARG A 91 6.44 -2.21 -22.89
N ASN A 92 5.47 -3.12 -22.81
CA ASN A 92 5.68 -4.52 -22.43
C ASN A 92 6.24 -4.70 -21.02
N THR A 93 6.27 -3.63 -20.22
CA THR A 93 6.79 -3.60 -18.87
C THR A 93 5.65 -3.30 -17.89
N TYR A 94 5.54 -4.12 -16.85
CA TYR A 94 4.46 -4.06 -15.88
C TYR A 94 5.07 -4.01 -14.48
N TRP A 95 4.79 -2.94 -13.74
CA TRP A 95 5.27 -2.80 -12.37
C TRP A 95 4.14 -3.13 -11.41
N VAL A 96 4.29 -4.23 -10.67
CA VAL A 96 3.27 -4.70 -9.73
C VAL A 96 3.70 -4.36 -8.32
N GLY A 97 2.78 -3.84 -7.52
CA GLY A 97 3.04 -3.48 -6.11
C GLY A 97 1.76 -3.18 -5.34
N GLN A 98 1.90 -2.36 -4.30
CA GLN A 98 0.79 -1.90 -3.48
C GLN A 98 0.71 -0.36 -3.44
N LYS A 99 -0.50 0.15 -3.21
CA LYS A 99 -0.80 1.56 -2.93
C LYS A 99 -1.00 1.79 -1.43
#